data_AF-A0A9D7TXE6-F1
#
_entry.id   AF-A0A9D7TXE6-F1
#
_cell.length_a   1.000
_cell.length_b   1.000
_cell.length_c   1.000
_cell.angle_alpha   90.00
_cell.angle_beta   90.00
_cell.angle_gamma   90.00
#
_symmetry.space_group_name_H-M   'P 1'
#
loop_
_entity.id
_entity.type
_entity.pdbx_description
1 polymer ?
#
loop_
_entity_poly.entity_id
_entity_poly.type
_entity_poly.pdbx_seq_one_letter_code
_entity_poly.pdbx_strand_id
1 'polypeptide(L)'
;MREIIRSVENNNNTICRNRLETNDLFSYDIFILKVRSIENPLPFHENIEQLYKKWLLGEDVTFTIPSKQYQWNCKENLVPTIMLQKDKNEYLAKKAQRKIQQQFNIIQTTQYSTQIKELDNGIVANTTKEELQNISAKAKEIDEQIKKAVAATKNISFQQGFVQDGIGAEDYINLKNELAALFDKLKQVKEDAFFANYNILGARVEAAYAQSKSSENYNDTRKEIIELQKELFTASLLRWQKDELIARIRSAFDTINARQDEWRSHQNVVKTEQATALQTKYDEIIPKALELNFSDGFAMLKNLQEVTNITNLSKESRDAFYVKLNEAFTTIKTKADEENDANYTLAQKTVDVAIVSSNTSELFKDARAILTAAQNDLKEIRLNRKHKDELFGKLRTAFDELNKKQDEYFTQRKKENNEHLQNLLQTLKEP
;
A
#
# COMPACT_ATOMS: atom_id res chain seq x y z
N MET A 1 -35.38 1.30 43.99
CA MET A 1 -35.82 0.72 45.28
C MET A 1 -34.72 0.80 46.35
N ARG A 2 -34.26 2.02 46.68
CA ARG A 2 -33.49 2.35 47.89
C ARG A 2 -33.70 3.84 48.24
N GLU A 3 -34.92 4.34 48.05
CA GLU A 3 -35.23 5.78 48.26
C GLU A 3 -36.68 6.07 48.69
N ILE A 4 -37.33 5.13 49.41
CA ILE A 4 -38.65 5.35 50.03
C ILE A 4 -38.65 4.76 51.44
N ILE A 5 -37.75 5.23 52.29
CA ILE A 5 -37.81 5.08 53.76
C ILE A 5 -37.18 6.33 54.37
N ARG A 6 -37.90 7.47 54.42
CA ARG A 6 -37.53 8.61 55.29
C ARG A 6 -38.54 9.77 55.44
N SER A 7 -39.86 9.54 55.50
CA SER A 7 -40.75 10.64 55.86
C SER A 7 -42.12 10.20 56.40
N VAL A 8 -42.16 9.56 57.59
CA VAL A 8 -43.35 9.59 58.47
C VAL A 8 -42.90 9.47 59.93
N GLU A 9 -42.36 10.54 60.50
CA GLU A 9 -42.42 10.81 61.94
C GLU A 9 -42.68 12.32 62.09
N ASN A 10 -43.69 12.67 62.89
CA ASN A 10 -44.24 14.00 63.17
C ASN A 10 -45.44 14.44 62.31
N ASN A 11 -46.65 14.03 62.68
CA ASN A 11 -47.55 14.92 63.42
C ASN A 11 -48.87 14.24 63.77
N ASN A 12 -49.14 14.21 65.07
CA ASN A 12 -50.46 13.96 65.65
C ASN A 12 -51.41 15.13 65.34
N ASN A 13 -52.70 14.79 65.30
CA ASN A 13 -53.87 15.67 65.37
C ASN A 13 -54.09 16.62 64.19
N THR A 14 -55.08 16.30 63.34
CA THR A 14 -56.35 17.03 63.27
C THR A 14 -57.32 16.24 62.39
N ILE A 15 -58.50 15.94 62.95
CA ILE A 15 -59.65 15.43 62.19
C ILE A 15 -60.14 16.56 61.29
N CYS A 16 -59.88 16.47 60.00
CA CYS A 16 -60.60 17.24 58.97
C CYS A 16 -60.89 16.30 57.80
N ARG A 17 -62.17 15.96 57.65
CA ARG A 17 -62.74 15.37 56.43
C ARG A 17 -62.43 16.32 55.27
N ASN A 18 -61.56 15.91 54.35
CA ASN A 18 -61.59 16.41 52.99
C ASN A 18 -61.76 15.24 52.04
N ARG A 19 -62.90 15.31 51.35
CA ARG A 19 -63.44 14.38 50.36
C ARG A 19 -62.61 14.55 49.10
N LEU A 20 -61.74 13.58 48.81
CA LEU A 20 -61.13 13.42 47.50
C LEU A 20 -61.75 12.19 46.87
N GLU A 21 -62.44 12.44 45.77
CA GLU A 21 -63.12 11.45 44.93
C GLU A 21 -62.10 10.42 44.46
N THR A 22 -62.19 9.22 45.02
CA THR A 22 -61.54 8.02 44.50
C THR A 22 -62.65 7.07 44.10
N ASN A 23 -62.66 6.68 42.83
CA ASN A 23 -63.52 5.63 42.31
C ASN A 23 -63.01 4.29 42.86
N ASP A 24 -63.72 3.80 43.86
CA ASP A 24 -63.60 2.46 44.42
C ASP A 24 -63.78 1.39 43.35
N LEU A 25 -62.97 0.34 43.44
CA LEU A 25 -63.45 -1.04 43.62
C LEU A 25 -62.24 -1.96 43.83
N PHE A 26 -61.96 -2.24 45.12
CA PHE A 26 -61.67 -3.55 45.73
C PHE A 26 -60.86 -3.34 47.03
N SER A 27 -61.55 -3.14 48.16
CA SER A 27 -61.00 -3.39 49.48
C SER A 27 -61.16 -4.88 49.81
N TYR A 28 -60.07 -5.55 50.14
CA TYR A 28 -60.13 -6.81 50.88
C TYR A 28 -60.17 -6.45 52.37
N ASP A 29 -61.25 -6.81 53.06
CA ASP A 29 -61.29 -6.79 54.52
C ASP A 29 -60.38 -7.90 55.06
N ILE A 30 -59.15 -7.54 55.42
CA ILE A 30 -58.28 -8.39 56.24
C ILE A 30 -58.67 -8.13 57.70
N PHE A 31 -59.34 -9.10 58.33
CA PHE A 31 -59.51 -9.13 59.79
C PHE A 31 -58.15 -9.31 60.46
N ILE A 32 -57.55 -8.22 60.96
CA ILE A 32 -56.41 -8.30 61.88
C ILE A 32 -56.97 -8.33 63.31
N LEU A 33 -57.06 -9.53 63.89
CA LEU A 33 -57.28 -9.72 65.31
C LEU A 33 -56.05 -9.22 66.09
N LYS A 34 -56.14 -8.01 66.64
CA LYS A 34 -55.14 -7.47 67.57
C LYS A 34 -55.46 -7.96 68.98
N VAL A 35 -54.94 -9.12 69.35
CA VAL A 35 -54.97 -9.62 70.74
C VAL A 35 -54.01 -8.77 71.56
N ARG A 36 -54.54 -7.90 72.43
CA ARG A 36 -53.76 -7.26 73.49
C ARG A 36 -53.74 -8.20 74.69
N SER A 37 -52.54 -8.63 75.08
CA SER A 37 -52.28 -9.37 76.31
C SER A 37 -52.52 -8.48 77.53
N ILE A 38 -53.37 -8.91 78.45
CA ILE A 38 -53.34 -8.50 79.86
C ILE A 38 -53.49 -9.77 80.71
N GLU A 39 -52.37 -10.15 81.32
CA GLU A 39 -52.16 -10.80 82.62
C GLU A 39 -53.29 -11.64 83.24
N ASN A 40 -53.35 -12.93 82.86
CA ASN A 40 -53.42 -14.09 83.78
C ASN A 40 -53.52 -15.41 82.96
N PRO A 41 -52.74 -16.46 83.28
CA PRO A 41 -52.79 -17.71 82.52
C PRO A 41 -53.89 -18.61 83.06
N LEU A 42 -54.91 -18.90 82.26
CA LEU A 42 -55.81 -20.04 82.47
C LEU A 42 -55.64 -21.04 81.32
N PRO A 43 -55.64 -22.35 81.60
CA PRO A 43 -55.27 -23.38 80.64
C PRO A 43 -56.49 -23.76 79.81
N PHE A 44 -56.60 -23.21 78.60
CA PHE A 44 -57.47 -23.78 77.56
C PHE A 44 -56.64 -23.98 76.30
N HIS A 45 -56.00 -25.15 76.22
CA HIS A 45 -55.40 -25.66 75.00
C HIS A 45 -56.52 -26.25 74.13
N GLU A 46 -57.15 -25.42 73.31
CA GLU A 46 -57.68 -25.85 72.02
C GLU A 46 -57.18 -24.86 70.97
N ASN A 47 -56.46 -25.40 69.98
CA ASN A 47 -55.72 -24.64 69.00
C ASN A 47 -56.71 -23.90 68.08
N ILE A 48 -56.71 -22.56 68.09
CA ILE A 48 -57.57 -21.70 67.24
C ILE A 48 -57.47 -22.12 65.76
N GLU A 49 -56.32 -22.65 65.35
CA GLU A 49 -56.10 -23.18 64.00
C GLU A 49 -56.93 -24.43 63.67
N GLN A 50 -57.19 -25.31 64.66
CA GLN A 50 -58.03 -26.50 64.47
C GLN A 50 -59.52 -26.14 64.42
N LEU A 51 -59.95 -25.13 65.17
CA LEU A 51 -61.33 -24.61 65.12
C LEU A 51 -61.61 -23.92 63.78
N TYR A 52 -60.64 -23.18 63.24
CA TYR A 52 -60.75 -22.57 61.90
C TYR A 52 -60.78 -23.61 60.78
N LYS A 53 -60.01 -24.70 60.89
CA LYS A 53 -60.05 -25.82 59.93
C LYS A 53 -61.38 -26.58 59.96
N LYS A 54 -61.96 -26.83 61.14
CA LYS A 54 -63.29 -27.46 61.26
C LYS A 54 -64.41 -26.57 60.68
N TRP A 55 -64.32 -25.26 60.87
CA TRP A 55 -65.26 -24.30 60.28
C TRP A 55 -65.18 -24.25 58.74
N LEU A 56 -63.97 -24.25 58.15
CA LEU A 56 -63.79 -24.29 56.69
C LEU A 56 -64.31 -25.58 56.05
N LEU A 57 -64.38 -26.69 56.81
CA LEU A 57 -64.88 -27.99 56.36
C LEU A 57 -66.38 -28.19 56.61
N GLY A 58 -67.07 -27.21 57.21
CA GLY A 58 -68.51 -27.28 57.49
C GLY A 58 -68.90 -28.22 58.62
N GLU A 59 -67.97 -28.54 59.53
CA GLU A 59 -68.25 -29.36 60.73
C GLU A 59 -68.81 -28.50 61.88
N ASP A 60 -69.80 -29.03 62.61
CA ASP A 60 -70.40 -28.35 63.76
C ASP A 60 -69.40 -28.22 64.91
N VAL A 61 -69.07 -26.98 65.28
CA VAL A 61 -68.20 -26.67 66.42
C VAL A 61 -69.08 -26.30 67.61
N THR A 62 -69.07 -27.11 68.68
CA THR A 62 -69.82 -26.83 69.91
C THR A 62 -68.88 -26.41 71.03
N PHE A 63 -69.15 -25.25 71.64
CA PHE A 63 -68.46 -24.79 72.86
C PHE A 63 -69.37 -25.00 74.06
N THR A 64 -68.85 -25.60 75.14
CA THR A 64 -69.59 -25.74 76.41
C THR A 64 -69.03 -24.75 77.43
N ILE A 65 -69.74 -23.65 77.66
CA ILE A 65 -69.48 -22.72 78.78
C ILE A 65 -70.51 -23.05 79.87
N PRO A 66 -70.12 -23.30 81.13
CA PRO A 66 -71.03 -23.74 82.18
C PRO A 66 -71.85 -22.57 82.74
N SER A 67 -72.79 -22.06 81.95
CA SER A 67 -74.09 -21.51 82.36
C SER A 67 -74.76 -20.92 81.11
N LYS A 68 -75.78 -21.63 80.58
CA LYS A 68 -76.60 -21.38 79.37
C LYS A 68 -76.09 -22.04 78.08
N GLN A 69 -76.78 -23.10 77.67
CA GLN A 69 -76.68 -23.70 76.33
C GLN A 69 -77.24 -22.72 75.29
N TYR A 70 -76.41 -22.35 74.30
CA TYR A 70 -76.86 -21.75 73.05
C TYR A 70 -76.59 -22.76 71.93
N GLN A 71 -77.65 -23.29 71.32
CA GLN A 71 -77.56 -24.03 70.06
C GLN A 71 -77.58 -23.02 68.91
N TRP A 72 -76.49 -22.91 68.16
CA TRP A 72 -76.46 -22.21 66.88
C TRP A 72 -76.74 -23.24 65.77
N ASN A 73 -77.93 -23.16 65.18
CA ASN A 73 -78.36 -24.04 64.12
C ASN A 73 -78.08 -23.36 62.77
N CYS A 74 -76.88 -23.54 62.22
CA CYS A 74 -76.53 -23.03 60.89
C CYS A 74 -77.01 -24.01 59.80
N LYS A 75 -78.32 -24.06 59.58
CA LYS A 75 -78.93 -24.67 58.40
C LYS A 75 -79.78 -23.65 57.66
N GLU A 76 -79.14 -22.64 57.08
CA GLU A 76 -79.77 -21.81 56.04
C GLU A 76 -78.77 -21.49 54.91
N ASN A 77 -78.92 -22.22 53.80
CA ASN A 77 -78.73 -21.79 52.41
C ASN A 77 -77.77 -20.62 52.11
N LEU A 78 -76.45 -20.88 52.11
CA LEU A 78 -75.43 -19.96 51.57
C LEU A 78 -74.82 -20.39 50.23
N VAL A 79 -75.38 -21.42 49.59
CA VAL A 79 -74.82 -22.04 48.37
C VAL A 79 -75.08 -21.23 47.07
N PRO A 80 -76.16 -20.45 46.87
CA PRO A 80 -76.35 -19.72 45.61
C PRO A 80 -75.41 -18.51 45.43
N THR A 81 -74.95 -17.87 46.51
CA THR A 81 -74.19 -16.61 46.44
C THR A 81 -72.70 -16.83 46.13
N ILE A 82 -72.14 -17.98 46.54
CA ILE A 82 -70.71 -18.28 46.33
C ILE A 82 -70.44 -18.67 44.85
N MET A 83 -71.37 -19.34 44.17
CA MET A 83 -71.27 -19.62 42.73
C MET A 83 -71.27 -18.33 41.89
N LEU A 84 -72.19 -17.41 42.17
CA LEU A 84 -72.29 -16.11 41.48
C LEU A 84 -71.04 -15.24 41.66
N GLN A 85 -70.41 -15.28 42.84
CA GLN A 85 -69.18 -14.53 43.10
C GLN A 85 -67.98 -15.13 42.35
N LYS A 86 -67.92 -16.47 42.22
CA LYS A 86 -66.87 -17.16 41.47
C LYS A 86 -66.95 -16.85 39.98
N ASP A 87 -68.15 -16.90 39.38
CA ASP A 87 -68.36 -16.58 37.97
C ASP A 87 -68.09 -15.11 37.67
N LYS A 88 -68.47 -14.21 38.58
CA LYS A 88 -68.16 -12.78 38.49
C LYS A 88 -66.66 -12.52 38.58
N ASN A 89 -65.96 -13.19 39.50
CA ASN A 89 -64.51 -13.07 39.64
C ASN A 89 -63.78 -13.65 38.43
N GLU A 90 -64.25 -14.76 37.86
CA GLU A 90 -63.71 -15.35 36.65
C GLU A 90 -63.93 -14.44 35.43
N TYR A 91 -65.12 -13.82 35.30
CA TYR A 91 -65.40 -12.83 34.27
C TYR A 91 -64.51 -11.59 34.41
N LEU A 92 -64.35 -11.06 35.63
CA LEU A 92 -63.48 -9.90 35.89
C LEU A 92 -62.01 -10.23 35.64
N ALA A 93 -61.54 -11.43 36.01
CA ALA A 93 -60.20 -11.91 35.71
C ALA A 93 -59.97 -12.02 34.19
N LYS A 94 -60.92 -12.61 33.45
CA LYS A 94 -60.89 -12.68 31.98
C LYS A 94 -60.89 -11.28 31.34
N LYS A 95 -61.68 -10.34 31.87
CA LYS A 95 -61.75 -8.95 31.39
C LYS A 95 -60.44 -8.19 31.66
N ALA A 96 -59.84 -8.37 32.84
CA ALA A 96 -58.54 -7.81 33.19
C ALA A 96 -57.44 -8.39 32.31
N GLN A 97 -57.43 -9.72 32.10
CA GLN A 97 -56.50 -10.39 31.20
C GLN A 97 -56.60 -9.87 29.76
N ARG A 98 -57.80 -9.63 29.24
CA ARG A 98 -57.99 -8.99 27.92
C ARG A 98 -57.42 -7.58 27.86
N LYS A 99 -57.64 -6.75 28.88
CA LYS A 99 -57.06 -5.40 28.93
C LYS A 99 -55.54 -5.44 29.01
N ILE A 100 -54.97 -6.34 29.82
CA ILE A 100 -53.52 -6.53 29.92
C ILE A 100 -52.95 -6.98 28.58
N GLN A 101 -53.59 -7.92 27.89
CA GLN A 101 -53.16 -8.38 26.56
C GLN A 101 -53.26 -7.29 25.50
N GLN A 102 -54.34 -6.50 25.51
CA GLN A 102 -54.48 -5.34 24.61
C GLN A 102 -53.37 -4.31 24.83
N GLN A 103 -53.09 -3.97 26.10
CA GLN A 103 -51.99 -3.07 26.44
C GLN A 103 -50.63 -3.65 26.02
N PHE A 104 -50.41 -4.95 26.21
CA PHE A 104 -49.20 -5.63 25.76
C PHE A 104 -49.03 -5.57 24.23
N ASN A 105 -50.09 -5.81 23.47
CA ASN A 105 -50.06 -5.71 22.01
C ASN A 105 -49.77 -4.27 21.55
N ILE A 106 -50.40 -3.26 22.17
CA ILE A 106 -50.13 -1.84 21.88
C ILE A 106 -48.66 -1.50 22.13
N ILE A 107 -48.10 -1.96 23.25
CA ILE A 107 -46.70 -1.73 23.60
C ILE A 107 -45.78 -2.38 22.56
N GLN A 108 -46.06 -3.61 22.14
CA GLN A 108 -45.27 -4.30 21.12
C GLN A 108 -45.36 -3.61 19.75
N THR A 109 -46.56 -3.24 19.28
CA THR A 109 -46.75 -2.50 18.03
C THR A 109 -46.00 -1.17 18.06
N THR A 110 -46.09 -0.43 19.16
CA THR A 110 -45.39 0.84 19.34
C THR A 110 -43.88 0.65 19.27
N GLN A 111 -43.34 -0.38 19.95
CA GLN A 111 -41.92 -0.71 19.93
C GLN A 111 -41.42 -1.00 18.50
N TYR A 112 -42.12 -1.83 17.72
CA TYR A 112 -41.72 -2.14 16.35
C TYR A 112 -41.81 -0.92 15.42
N SER A 113 -42.87 -0.11 15.51
CA SER A 113 -42.98 1.12 14.72
C SER A 113 -41.85 2.10 15.05
N THR A 114 -41.47 2.25 16.32
CA THR A 114 -40.31 3.06 16.71
C THR A 114 -39.01 2.54 16.08
N GLN A 115 -38.76 1.22 16.13
CA GLN A 115 -37.57 0.62 15.53
C GLN A 115 -37.53 0.81 13.99
N ILE A 116 -38.67 0.68 13.31
CA ILE A 116 -38.77 0.91 11.87
C ILE A 116 -38.46 2.38 11.55
N LYS A 117 -39.01 3.34 12.32
CA LYS A 117 -38.73 4.77 12.15
C LYS A 117 -37.27 5.13 12.41
N GLU A 118 -36.64 4.50 13.41
CA GLU A 118 -35.21 4.67 13.67
C GLU A 118 -34.37 4.17 12.49
N LEU A 119 -34.74 3.04 11.88
CA LEU A 119 -34.08 2.55 10.67
C LEU A 119 -34.33 3.47 9.47
N ASP A 120 -35.54 3.99 9.30
CA ASP A 120 -35.89 4.91 8.20
C ASP A 120 -35.09 6.22 8.27
N ASN A 121 -34.94 6.77 9.48
CA ASN A 121 -34.11 7.94 9.74
C ASN A 121 -32.61 7.67 9.49
N GLY A 122 -32.17 6.42 9.65
CA GLY A 122 -30.82 5.98 9.34
C GLY A 122 -30.52 5.85 7.85
N ILE A 123 -31.55 5.82 6.98
CA ILE A 123 -31.38 5.77 5.53
C ILE A 123 -31.22 7.20 5.00
N VAL A 124 -29.97 7.62 4.81
CA VAL A 124 -29.58 8.91 4.22
C VAL A 124 -28.82 8.71 2.90
N ALA A 125 -28.75 9.76 2.07
CA ALA A 125 -28.16 9.69 0.72
C ALA A 125 -26.68 9.26 0.66
N ASN A 126 -25.94 9.32 1.79
CA ASN A 126 -24.52 8.97 1.87
C ASN A 126 -24.24 7.71 2.69
N THR A 127 -25.25 6.87 2.92
CA THR A 127 -25.11 5.65 3.73
C THR A 127 -24.14 4.67 3.06
N THR A 128 -23.13 4.20 3.79
CA THR A 128 -22.13 3.26 3.27
C THR A 128 -22.74 1.90 2.92
N LYS A 129 -22.03 1.10 2.11
CA LYS A 129 -22.46 -0.26 1.75
C LYS A 129 -22.70 -1.14 2.99
N GLU A 130 -21.81 -1.06 3.98
CA GLU A 130 -21.90 -1.82 5.22
C GLU A 130 -23.10 -1.38 6.06
N GLU A 131 -23.36 -0.08 6.16
CA GLU A 131 -24.54 0.46 6.85
C GLU A 131 -25.84 0.03 6.15
N LEU A 132 -25.91 0.08 4.81
CA LEU A 132 -27.08 -0.42 4.07
C LEU A 132 -27.29 -1.93 4.24
N GLN A 133 -26.21 -2.72 4.37
CA GLN A 133 -26.30 -4.14 4.67
C GLN A 133 -26.80 -4.39 6.10
N ASN A 134 -26.32 -3.61 7.08
CA ASN A 134 -26.76 -3.68 8.46
C ASN A 134 -28.22 -3.27 8.63
N ILE A 135 -28.66 -2.19 7.97
CA ILE A 135 -30.07 -1.75 7.94
C ILE A 135 -30.93 -2.85 7.30
N SER A 136 -30.48 -3.45 6.19
CA SER A 136 -31.19 -4.56 5.55
C SER A 136 -31.30 -5.80 6.44
N ALA A 137 -30.24 -6.14 7.18
CA ALA A 137 -30.23 -7.25 8.10
C ALA A 137 -31.19 -7.02 9.28
N LYS A 138 -31.15 -5.82 9.89
CA LYS A 138 -32.07 -5.40 10.95
C LYS A 138 -33.52 -5.37 10.50
N ALA A 139 -33.80 -4.87 9.29
CA ALA A 139 -35.14 -4.87 8.72
C ALA A 139 -35.70 -6.30 8.55
N LYS A 140 -34.86 -7.25 8.10
CA LYS A 140 -35.23 -8.68 8.04
C LYS A 140 -35.45 -9.30 9.42
N GLU A 141 -34.64 -8.91 10.40
CA GLU A 141 -34.82 -9.37 11.78
C GLU A 141 -36.15 -8.90 12.35
N ILE A 142 -36.50 -7.62 12.15
CA ILE A 142 -37.79 -7.05 12.55
C ILE A 142 -38.96 -7.76 11.85
N ASP A 143 -38.85 -8.04 10.55
CA ASP A 143 -39.85 -8.82 9.81
C ASP A 143 -40.12 -10.20 10.45
N GLU A 144 -39.05 -10.93 10.79
CA GLU A 144 -39.16 -12.23 11.44
C GLU A 144 -39.71 -12.13 12.88
N GLN A 145 -39.36 -11.08 13.63
CA GLN A 145 -39.91 -10.81 14.96
C GLN A 145 -41.43 -10.52 14.88
N ILE A 146 -41.86 -9.71 13.91
CA ILE A 146 -43.29 -9.43 13.65
C ILE A 146 -44.03 -10.73 13.29
N LYS A 147 -43.49 -11.55 12.38
CA LYS A 147 -44.09 -12.85 12.00
C LYS A 147 -44.26 -13.78 13.21
N LYS A 148 -43.24 -13.87 14.08
CA LYS A 148 -43.31 -14.68 15.31
C LYS A 148 -44.35 -14.16 16.29
N ALA A 149 -44.46 -12.85 16.49
CA ALA A 149 -45.46 -12.23 17.35
C ALA A 149 -46.89 -12.50 16.86
N VAL A 150 -47.10 -12.43 15.54
CA VAL A 150 -48.39 -12.77 14.91
C VAL A 150 -48.72 -14.26 15.04
N ALA A 151 -47.73 -15.15 14.86
CA ALA A 151 -47.93 -16.58 15.03
C ALA A 151 -48.25 -16.96 16.48
N ALA A 152 -47.58 -16.35 17.46
CA ALA A 152 -47.82 -16.57 18.88
C ALA A 152 -49.24 -16.14 19.30
N THR A 153 -49.70 -14.98 18.82
CA THR A 153 -51.07 -14.50 19.09
C THR A 153 -52.15 -15.38 18.45
N LYS A 154 -51.88 -15.97 17.26
CA LYS A 154 -52.79 -16.93 16.61
C LYS A 154 -52.91 -18.26 17.36
N ASN A 155 -51.86 -18.73 18.02
CA ASN A 155 -51.90 -19.98 18.79
C ASN A 155 -52.63 -19.82 20.14
N ILE A 156 -52.51 -18.65 20.78
CA ILE A 156 -53.16 -18.37 22.08
C ILE A 156 -54.69 -18.27 21.92
N SER A 157 -55.18 -17.68 20.83
CA SER A 157 -56.63 -17.58 20.55
C SER A 157 -57.27 -18.95 20.30
N PHE A 158 -56.53 -19.92 19.75
CA PHE A 158 -57.03 -21.26 19.48
C PHE A 158 -57.19 -22.12 20.75
N GLN A 159 -56.30 -21.98 21.75
CA GLN A 159 -56.33 -22.79 22.97
C GLN A 159 -57.38 -22.35 24.01
N GLN A 160 -57.89 -21.12 23.94
CA GLN A 160 -58.77 -20.56 24.98
C GLN A 160 -60.23 -20.35 24.54
N GLY A 161 -60.61 -20.75 23.32
CA GLY A 161 -61.99 -20.63 22.83
C GLY A 161 -62.49 -19.18 22.69
N PHE A 162 -61.59 -18.20 22.78
CA PHE A 162 -61.88 -16.78 22.60
C PHE A 162 -61.08 -16.26 21.40
N VAL A 163 -61.79 -15.60 20.48
CA VAL A 163 -61.19 -14.73 19.48
C VAL A 163 -60.58 -13.54 20.23
N GLN A 164 -59.31 -13.68 20.65
CA GLN A 164 -58.52 -12.58 21.19
C GLN A 164 -57.95 -11.79 20.01
N ASP A 165 -58.14 -10.46 20.05
CA ASP A 165 -57.45 -9.53 19.18
C ASP A 165 -55.95 -9.61 19.50
N GLY A 166 -55.18 -10.27 18.62
CA GLY A 166 -53.71 -10.21 18.63
C GLY A 166 -53.20 -8.79 18.34
N ILE A 167 -52.01 -8.66 17.78
CA ILE A 167 -51.72 -7.43 17.01
C ILE A 167 -52.91 -7.27 16.06
N GLY A 168 -53.61 -6.13 16.14
CA GLY A 168 -54.81 -5.91 15.33
C GLY A 168 -54.47 -6.16 13.88
N ALA A 169 -55.37 -6.78 13.11
CA ALA A 169 -55.10 -7.03 11.69
C ALA A 169 -54.68 -5.72 10.97
N GLU A 170 -55.24 -4.59 11.40
CA GLU A 170 -54.88 -3.24 10.98
C GLU A 170 -53.44 -2.85 11.36
N ASP A 171 -53.03 -3.03 12.63
CA ASP A 171 -51.66 -2.75 13.09
C ASP A 171 -50.61 -3.58 12.34
N TYR A 172 -50.90 -4.86 12.08
CA TYR A 172 -50.00 -5.72 11.30
C TYR A 172 -49.89 -5.25 9.84
N ILE A 173 -51.00 -4.86 9.22
CA ILE A 173 -51.01 -4.31 7.86
C ILE A 173 -50.19 -3.01 7.82
N ASN A 174 -50.34 -2.14 8.82
CA ASN A 174 -49.59 -0.89 8.92
C ASN A 174 -48.08 -1.14 9.05
N LEU A 175 -47.64 -2.02 9.97
CA LEU A 175 -46.23 -2.38 10.11
C LEU A 175 -45.66 -3.02 8.83
N LYS A 176 -46.44 -3.86 8.15
CA LYS A 176 -46.04 -4.47 6.87
C LYS A 176 -45.86 -3.42 5.77
N ASN A 177 -46.76 -2.43 5.70
CA ASN A 177 -46.68 -1.34 4.74
C ASN A 177 -45.49 -0.41 5.04
N GLU A 178 -45.25 -0.07 6.31
CA GLU A 178 -44.06 0.71 6.73
C GLU A 178 -42.76 -0.02 6.37
N LEU A 179 -42.70 -1.33 6.61
CA LEU A 179 -41.54 -2.16 6.26
C LEU A 179 -41.34 -2.27 4.74
N ALA A 180 -42.41 -2.41 3.96
CA ALA A 180 -42.34 -2.40 2.51
C ALA A 180 -41.80 -1.07 1.97
N ALA A 181 -42.30 0.06 2.50
CA ALA A 181 -41.80 1.39 2.15
C ALA A 181 -40.31 1.55 2.50
N LEU A 182 -39.85 1.01 3.62
CA LEU A 182 -38.43 1.00 3.99
C LEU A 182 -37.59 0.19 3.01
N PHE A 183 -38.06 -0.98 2.57
CA PHE A 183 -37.37 -1.79 1.55
C PHE A 183 -37.30 -1.07 0.19
N ASP A 184 -38.35 -0.38 -0.21
CA ASP A 184 -38.37 0.42 -1.44
C ASP A 184 -37.39 1.60 -1.35
N LYS A 185 -37.37 2.32 -0.22
CA LYS A 185 -36.40 3.39 0.03
C LYS A 185 -34.96 2.87 0.04
N LEU A 186 -34.70 1.71 0.66
CA LEU A 186 -33.39 1.06 0.66
C LEU A 186 -32.96 0.66 -0.76
N LYS A 187 -33.90 0.18 -1.58
CA LYS A 187 -33.65 -0.14 -2.98
C LYS A 187 -33.29 1.12 -3.78
N GLN A 188 -34.05 2.19 -3.61
CA GLN A 188 -33.78 3.47 -4.27
C GLN A 188 -32.40 4.04 -3.91
N VAL A 189 -32.05 4.08 -2.61
CA VAL A 189 -30.73 4.57 -2.16
C VAL A 189 -29.59 3.71 -2.73
N LYS A 190 -29.77 2.39 -2.85
CA LYS A 190 -28.78 1.51 -3.49
C LYS A 190 -28.63 1.82 -4.99
N GLU A 191 -29.73 2.04 -5.69
CA GLU A 191 -29.71 2.39 -7.12
C GLU A 191 -29.04 3.75 -7.32
N ASP A 192 -29.38 4.77 -6.53
CA ASP A 192 -28.77 6.09 -6.57
C ASP A 192 -27.26 6.03 -6.30
N ALA A 193 -26.82 5.23 -5.32
CA ALA A 193 -25.41 5.00 -5.03
C ALA A 193 -24.67 4.31 -6.19
N PHE A 194 -25.31 3.34 -6.87
CA PHE A 194 -24.72 2.71 -8.06
C PHE A 194 -24.58 3.72 -9.21
N PHE A 195 -25.59 4.57 -9.45
CA PHE A 195 -25.52 5.63 -10.46
C PHE A 195 -24.44 6.67 -10.15
N ALA A 196 -24.32 7.10 -8.89
CA ALA A 196 -23.29 8.05 -8.47
C ALA A 196 -21.88 7.48 -8.67
N ASN A 197 -21.63 6.24 -8.22
CA ASN A 197 -20.35 5.55 -8.44
C ASN A 197 -20.04 5.38 -9.92
N TYR A 198 -21.04 5.01 -10.73
CA TYR A 198 -20.88 4.87 -12.18
C TYR A 198 -20.45 6.18 -12.84
N ASN A 199 -21.07 7.31 -12.48
CA ASN A 199 -20.72 8.61 -13.05
C ASN A 199 -19.30 9.06 -12.67
N ILE A 200 -18.90 8.88 -11.40
CA ILE A 200 -17.57 9.25 -10.91
C ILE A 200 -16.48 8.39 -11.57
N LEU A 201 -16.64 7.07 -11.53
CA LEU A 201 -15.67 6.14 -12.11
C LEU A 201 -15.68 6.23 -13.64
N GLY A 202 -16.84 6.43 -14.26
CA GLY A 202 -16.97 6.64 -15.70
C GLY A 202 -16.20 7.87 -16.16
N ALA A 203 -16.33 9.00 -15.47
CA ALA A 203 -15.56 10.21 -15.78
C ALA A 203 -14.04 9.98 -15.65
N ARG A 204 -13.60 9.25 -14.62
CA ARG A 204 -12.17 8.93 -14.45
C ARG A 204 -11.64 7.94 -15.49
N VAL A 205 -12.43 6.94 -15.87
CA VAL A 205 -12.08 6.00 -16.95
C VAL A 205 -11.96 6.73 -18.28
N GLU A 206 -12.87 7.68 -18.56
CA GLU A 206 -12.77 8.52 -19.75
C GLU A 206 -11.52 9.43 -19.73
N ALA A 207 -11.21 10.03 -18.59
CA ALA A 207 -10.00 10.83 -18.44
C ALA A 207 -8.73 9.98 -18.68
N ALA A 208 -8.67 8.79 -18.09
CA ALA A 208 -7.54 7.88 -18.27
C ALA A 208 -7.43 7.37 -19.72
N TYR A 209 -8.55 7.13 -20.40
CA TYR A 209 -8.58 6.80 -21.83
C TYR A 209 -8.13 7.97 -22.71
N ALA A 210 -8.52 9.20 -22.39
CA ALA A 210 -8.02 10.39 -23.09
C ALA A 210 -6.51 10.55 -22.90
N GLN A 211 -6.01 10.35 -21.67
CA GLN A 211 -4.59 10.40 -21.35
C GLN A 211 -3.79 9.27 -22.02
N SER A 212 -4.40 8.10 -22.21
CA SER A 212 -3.80 6.98 -22.94
C SER A 212 -3.44 7.34 -24.39
N LYS A 213 -4.17 8.31 -24.98
CA LYS A 213 -3.94 8.81 -26.35
C LYS A 213 -2.91 9.93 -26.45
N SER A 214 -2.77 10.76 -25.42
CA SER A 214 -1.95 11.98 -25.48
C SER A 214 -0.68 11.94 -24.64
N SER A 215 -0.65 11.14 -23.58
CA SER A 215 0.48 11.13 -22.64
C SER A 215 1.79 10.69 -23.29
N GLU A 216 2.89 11.36 -22.95
CA GLU A 216 4.27 10.99 -23.29
C GLU A 216 4.83 9.93 -22.34
N ASN A 217 4.30 9.85 -21.10
CA ASN A 217 4.75 8.92 -20.08
C ASN A 217 3.79 7.72 -19.98
N TYR A 218 4.11 6.68 -20.73
CA TYR A 218 3.33 5.44 -20.78
C TYR A 218 3.26 4.72 -19.42
N ASN A 219 4.32 4.80 -18.62
CA ASN A 219 4.41 4.06 -17.35
C ASN A 219 3.46 4.64 -16.30
N ASP A 220 3.42 5.97 -16.17
CA ASP A 220 2.56 6.62 -15.18
C ASP A 220 1.09 6.49 -15.57
N THR A 221 0.78 6.65 -16.85
CA THR A 221 -0.57 6.41 -17.38
C THR A 221 -1.01 4.96 -17.16
N ARG A 222 -0.12 3.98 -17.36
CA ARG A 222 -0.40 2.57 -17.09
C ARG A 222 -0.69 2.31 -15.61
N LYS A 223 0.07 2.91 -14.68
CA LYS A 223 -0.17 2.79 -13.24
C LYS A 223 -1.54 3.34 -12.87
N GLU A 224 -1.92 4.50 -13.40
CA GLU A 224 -3.23 5.11 -13.15
C GLU A 224 -4.38 4.22 -13.61
N ILE A 225 -4.28 3.63 -14.80
CA ILE A 225 -5.30 2.69 -15.31
C ILE A 225 -5.37 1.43 -14.42
N ILE A 226 -4.24 0.92 -13.92
CA ILE A 226 -4.20 -0.22 -12.99
C ILE A 226 -4.90 0.11 -11.67
N GLU A 227 -4.65 1.29 -11.09
CA GLU A 227 -5.34 1.72 -9.86
C GLU A 227 -6.84 1.88 -10.09
N LEU A 228 -7.24 2.51 -11.20
CA LEU A 228 -8.66 2.60 -11.58
C LEU A 228 -9.31 1.22 -11.75
N GLN A 229 -8.60 0.25 -12.33
CA GLN A 229 -9.08 -1.11 -12.45
C GLN A 229 -9.33 -1.75 -11.08
N LYS A 230 -8.42 -1.56 -10.10
CA LYS A 230 -8.59 -2.05 -8.72
C LYS A 230 -9.80 -1.41 -8.04
N GLU A 231 -9.92 -0.09 -8.12
CA GLU A 231 -11.05 0.65 -7.57
C GLU A 231 -12.38 0.12 -8.15
N LEU A 232 -12.43 -0.07 -9.46
CA LEU A 232 -13.61 -0.60 -10.16
C LEU A 232 -13.98 -2.02 -9.73
N PHE A 233 -13.00 -2.86 -9.36
CA PHE A 233 -13.30 -4.18 -8.82
C PHE A 233 -13.98 -4.13 -7.46
N THR A 234 -13.64 -3.15 -6.63
CA THR A 234 -14.21 -2.95 -5.28
C THR A 234 -15.52 -2.15 -5.26
N ALA A 235 -15.74 -1.32 -6.28
CA ALA A 235 -16.91 -0.45 -6.37
C ALA A 235 -18.22 -1.24 -6.49
N SER A 236 -19.29 -0.70 -5.88
CA SER A 236 -20.62 -1.26 -6.02
C SER A 236 -21.29 -0.67 -7.26
N LEU A 237 -21.34 -1.49 -8.32
CA LEU A 237 -21.86 -1.15 -9.64
C LEU A 237 -22.77 -2.28 -10.14
N LEU A 238 -23.69 -1.97 -11.05
CA LEU A 238 -24.41 -2.99 -11.79
C LEU A 238 -23.45 -3.76 -12.71
N ARG A 239 -23.75 -5.04 -12.97
CA ARG A 239 -22.89 -5.90 -13.79
C ARG A 239 -22.58 -5.29 -15.16
N TRP A 240 -23.61 -4.78 -15.85
CA TRP A 240 -23.45 -4.18 -17.18
C TRP A 240 -22.58 -2.91 -17.16
N GLN A 241 -22.71 -2.07 -16.13
CA GLN A 241 -21.87 -0.88 -15.93
C GLN A 241 -20.40 -1.27 -15.74
N LYS A 242 -20.17 -2.31 -14.93
CA LYS A 242 -18.83 -2.84 -14.67
C LYS A 242 -18.20 -3.40 -15.95
N ASP A 243 -18.95 -4.17 -16.72
CA ASP A 243 -18.49 -4.75 -17.98
C ASP A 243 -18.14 -3.66 -19.01
N GLU A 244 -18.97 -2.61 -19.12
CA GLU A 244 -18.72 -1.45 -19.99
C GLU A 244 -17.43 -0.73 -19.61
N LEU A 245 -17.27 -0.34 -18.34
CA LEU A 245 -16.08 0.38 -17.88
C LEU A 245 -14.80 -0.48 -17.99
N ILE A 246 -14.90 -1.81 -17.76
CA ILE A 246 -13.78 -2.74 -18.00
C ILE A 246 -13.41 -2.76 -19.48
N ALA A 247 -14.39 -2.77 -20.39
CA ALA A 247 -14.11 -2.74 -21.83
C ALA A 247 -13.37 -1.45 -22.21
N ARG A 248 -13.75 -0.30 -21.66
CA ARG A 248 -13.05 0.98 -21.89
C ARG A 248 -11.62 0.97 -21.33
N ILE A 249 -11.41 0.43 -20.12
CA ILE A 249 -10.08 0.23 -19.54
C ILE A 249 -9.19 -0.64 -20.45
N ARG A 250 -9.73 -1.72 -21.02
CA ARG A 250 -9.01 -2.57 -21.98
C ARG A 250 -8.59 -1.77 -23.22
N SER A 251 -9.51 -1.00 -23.81
CA SER A 251 -9.19 -0.13 -24.94
C SER A 251 -8.11 0.91 -24.61
N ALA A 252 -8.06 1.43 -23.38
CA ALA A 252 -7.00 2.30 -22.93
C ALA A 252 -5.63 1.60 -22.87
N PHE A 253 -5.58 0.36 -22.37
CA PHE A 253 -4.35 -0.45 -22.39
C PHE A 253 -3.90 -0.77 -23.81
N ASP A 254 -4.82 -1.18 -24.70
CA ASP A 254 -4.51 -1.49 -26.10
C ASP A 254 -3.93 -0.26 -26.81
N THR A 255 -4.51 0.92 -26.56
CA THR A 255 -4.02 2.20 -27.10
C THR A 255 -2.61 2.52 -26.62
N ILE A 256 -2.31 2.34 -25.32
CA ILE A 256 -0.97 2.58 -24.77
C ILE A 256 0.04 1.60 -25.35
N ASN A 257 -0.33 0.33 -25.47
CA ASN A 257 0.55 -0.70 -26.02
C ASN A 257 0.89 -0.41 -27.48
N ALA A 258 -0.11 -0.10 -28.31
CA ALA A 258 0.10 0.27 -29.71
C ALA A 258 1.04 1.48 -29.85
N ARG A 259 0.80 2.56 -29.09
CA ARG A 259 1.67 3.74 -29.10
C ARG A 259 3.09 3.43 -28.60
N GLN A 260 3.22 2.57 -27.59
CA GLN A 260 4.53 2.16 -27.08
C GLN A 260 5.31 1.35 -28.13
N ASP A 261 4.65 0.49 -28.88
CA ASP A 261 5.26 -0.29 -29.95
C ASP A 261 5.62 0.58 -31.16
N GLU A 262 4.77 1.53 -31.53
CA GLU A 262 5.08 2.56 -32.53
C GLU A 262 6.32 3.38 -32.12
N TRP A 263 6.38 3.83 -30.86
CA TRP A 263 7.54 4.55 -30.34
C TRP A 263 8.82 3.70 -30.37
N ARG A 264 8.75 2.42 -29.98
CA ARG A 264 9.89 1.49 -30.08
C ARG A 264 10.35 1.28 -31.52
N SER A 265 9.41 1.13 -32.44
CA SER A 265 9.68 1.01 -33.87
C SER A 265 10.40 2.25 -34.39
N HIS A 266 9.88 3.45 -34.07
CA HIS A 266 10.51 4.70 -34.44
C HIS A 266 11.93 4.85 -33.86
N GLN A 267 12.14 4.49 -32.58
CA GLN A 267 13.46 4.49 -31.97
C GLN A 267 14.43 3.53 -32.67
N ASN A 268 13.96 2.36 -33.14
CA ASN A 268 14.79 1.43 -33.89
C ASN A 268 15.16 1.96 -35.27
N VAL A 269 14.24 2.64 -35.96
CA VAL A 269 14.53 3.33 -37.23
C VAL A 269 15.59 4.40 -37.01
N VAL A 270 15.41 5.29 -36.03
CA VAL A 270 16.38 6.35 -35.69
C VAL A 270 17.76 5.76 -35.37
N LYS A 271 17.83 4.68 -34.58
CA LYS A 271 19.09 3.98 -34.29
C LYS A 271 19.76 3.43 -35.55
N THR A 272 18.98 2.89 -36.49
CA THR A 272 19.47 2.32 -37.75
C THR A 272 19.98 3.42 -38.68
N GLU A 273 19.27 4.54 -38.79
CA GLU A 273 19.71 5.72 -39.55
C GLU A 273 21.01 6.30 -38.96
N GLN A 274 21.08 6.44 -37.63
CA GLN A 274 22.29 6.92 -36.96
C GLN A 274 23.47 5.96 -37.13
N ALA A 275 23.24 4.65 -37.06
CA ALA A 275 24.25 3.65 -37.36
C ALA A 275 24.74 3.76 -38.81
N THR A 276 23.84 3.97 -39.77
CA THR A 276 24.19 4.14 -41.19
C THR A 276 25.02 5.40 -41.41
N ALA A 277 24.62 6.54 -40.83
CA ALA A 277 25.37 7.78 -40.91
C ALA A 277 26.76 7.67 -40.25
N LEU A 278 26.86 6.96 -39.12
CA LEU A 278 28.13 6.71 -38.45
C LEU A 278 29.01 5.75 -39.26
N GLN A 279 28.43 4.75 -39.91
CA GLN A 279 29.15 3.84 -40.80
C GLN A 279 29.84 4.60 -41.94
N THR A 280 29.16 5.55 -42.58
CA THR A 280 29.78 6.42 -43.59
C THR A 280 30.97 7.19 -43.03
N LYS A 281 30.88 7.71 -41.80
CA LYS A 281 32.01 8.39 -41.14
C LYS A 281 33.18 7.45 -40.89
N TYR A 282 32.93 6.21 -40.48
CA TYR A 282 33.96 5.19 -40.29
C TYR A 282 34.68 4.89 -41.61
N ASP A 283 33.92 4.71 -42.68
CA ASP A 283 34.46 4.38 -44.00
C ASP A 283 35.30 5.53 -44.59
N GLU A 284 35.01 6.78 -44.20
CA GLU A 284 35.82 7.94 -44.59
C GLU A 284 37.05 8.13 -43.69
N ILE A 285 36.87 8.05 -42.37
CA ILE A 285 37.88 8.46 -41.39
C ILE A 285 38.97 7.41 -41.21
N ILE A 286 38.61 6.12 -41.17
CA ILE A 286 39.59 5.05 -40.91
C ILE A 286 40.69 5.04 -41.99
N PRO A 287 40.38 5.02 -43.30
CA PRO A 287 41.43 5.03 -44.33
C PRO A 287 42.34 6.26 -44.22
N LYS A 288 41.77 7.45 -44.02
CA LYS A 288 42.54 8.69 -43.82
C LYS A 288 43.46 8.59 -42.60
N ALA A 289 42.96 8.10 -41.48
CA ALA A 289 43.75 7.93 -40.26
C ALA A 289 44.91 6.95 -40.44
N LEU A 290 44.74 5.91 -41.27
CA LEU A 290 45.77 4.91 -41.57
C LEU A 290 46.89 5.43 -42.49
N GLU A 291 46.68 6.55 -43.18
CA GLU A 291 47.66 7.23 -44.05
C GLU A 291 48.43 8.33 -43.32
N LEU A 292 47.91 8.82 -42.19
CA LEU A 292 48.55 9.84 -41.37
C LEU A 292 49.69 9.26 -40.51
N ASN A 293 50.52 10.15 -39.96
CA ASN A 293 51.47 9.74 -38.93
C ASN A 293 50.74 9.22 -37.68
N PHE A 294 51.44 8.43 -36.85
CA PHE A 294 50.86 7.81 -35.66
C PHE A 294 50.07 8.78 -34.77
N SER A 295 50.59 9.99 -34.52
CA SER A 295 49.96 10.93 -33.58
C SER A 295 48.63 11.44 -34.11
N ASP A 296 48.62 11.88 -35.35
CA ASP A 296 47.43 12.48 -35.97
C ASP A 296 46.38 11.42 -36.29
N GLY A 297 46.79 10.27 -36.81
CA GLY A 297 45.91 9.12 -37.04
C GLY A 297 45.26 8.63 -35.75
N PHE A 298 46.04 8.50 -34.66
CA PHE A 298 45.52 8.06 -33.37
C PHE A 298 44.53 9.07 -32.76
N ALA A 299 44.83 10.37 -32.85
CA ALA A 299 43.92 11.43 -32.39
C ALA A 299 42.60 11.41 -33.18
N MET A 300 42.67 11.20 -34.50
CA MET A 300 41.49 11.11 -35.36
C MET A 300 40.60 9.91 -35.02
N LEU A 301 41.19 8.74 -34.77
CA LEU A 301 40.44 7.55 -34.30
C LEU A 301 39.84 7.75 -32.91
N LYS A 302 40.51 8.47 -32.01
CA LYS A 302 39.97 8.80 -30.69
C LYS A 302 38.75 9.71 -30.77
N ASN A 303 38.78 10.73 -31.63
CA ASN A 303 37.62 11.58 -31.88
C ASN A 303 36.44 10.75 -32.45
N LEU A 304 36.72 9.79 -33.34
CA LEU A 304 35.69 8.89 -33.87
C LEU A 304 35.09 7.99 -32.76
N GLN A 305 35.92 7.53 -31.83
CA GLN A 305 35.47 6.78 -30.64
C GLN A 305 34.52 7.62 -29.76
N GLU A 306 34.85 8.90 -29.53
CA GLU A 306 34.00 9.81 -28.74
C GLU A 306 32.64 10.04 -29.41
N VAL A 307 32.61 10.25 -30.73
CA VAL A 307 31.36 10.35 -31.51
C VAL A 307 30.52 9.07 -31.39
N THR A 308 31.18 7.90 -31.39
CA THR A 308 30.50 6.61 -31.23
C THR A 308 29.86 6.45 -29.84
N ASN A 309 30.52 6.96 -28.80
CA ASN A 309 30.04 6.87 -27.41
C ASN A 309 28.75 7.67 -27.17
N ILE A 310 28.62 8.85 -27.81
CA ILE A 310 27.47 9.74 -27.61
C ILE A 310 26.29 9.43 -28.54
N THR A 311 26.49 8.63 -29.59
CA THR A 311 25.44 8.30 -30.55
C THR A 311 24.48 7.24 -29.99
N ASN A 312 23.17 7.44 -30.20
CA ASN A 312 22.14 6.49 -29.75
C ASN A 312 22.10 5.29 -30.69
N LEU A 313 22.91 4.28 -30.40
CA LEU A 313 23.05 3.05 -31.19
C LEU A 313 22.38 1.87 -30.48
N SER A 314 22.03 0.84 -31.26
CA SER A 314 21.82 -0.50 -30.70
C SER A 314 23.12 -1.03 -30.12
N LYS A 315 23.02 -2.01 -29.22
CA LYS A 315 24.20 -2.64 -28.61
C LYS A 315 25.04 -3.34 -29.68
N GLU A 316 24.37 -4.06 -30.57
CA GLU A 316 24.98 -4.84 -31.65
C GLU A 316 25.77 -3.95 -32.61
N SER A 317 25.20 -2.82 -33.03
CA SER A 317 25.90 -1.86 -33.90
C SER A 317 27.08 -1.22 -33.19
N ARG A 318 26.92 -0.84 -31.91
CA ARG A 318 28.02 -0.26 -31.12
C ARG A 318 29.20 -1.22 -30.99
N ASP A 319 28.94 -2.49 -30.69
CA ASP A 319 29.98 -3.51 -30.56
C ASP A 319 30.73 -3.71 -31.90
N ALA A 320 30.00 -3.74 -33.02
CA ALA A 320 30.60 -3.84 -34.35
C ALA A 320 31.52 -2.64 -34.68
N PHE A 321 31.14 -1.43 -34.29
CA PHE A 321 31.99 -0.25 -34.46
C PHE A 321 33.26 -0.30 -33.61
N TYR A 322 33.18 -0.78 -32.37
CA TYR A 322 34.37 -0.93 -31.53
C TYR A 322 35.35 -1.97 -32.07
N VAL A 323 34.87 -3.05 -32.68
CA VAL A 323 35.74 -4.02 -33.36
C VAL A 323 36.54 -3.32 -34.47
N LYS A 324 35.87 -2.57 -35.35
CA LYS A 324 36.54 -1.81 -36.42
C LYS A 324 37.54 -0.78 -35.88
N LEU A 325 37.19 -0.05 -34.82
CA LEU A 325 38.10 0.90 -34.18
C LEU A 325 39.34 0.21 -33.61
N ASN A 326 39.17 -0.90 -32.90
CA ASN A 326 40.27 -1.63 -32.29
C ASN A 326 41.23 -2.21 -33.35
N GLU A 327 40.69 -2.71 -34.45
CA GLU A 327 41.48 -3.14 -35.62
C GLU A 327 42.28 -1.97 -36.21
N ALA A 328 41.66 -0.80 -36.38
CA ALA A 328 42.33 0.40 -36.88
C ALA A 328 43.44 0.88 -35.92
N PHE A 329 43.17 0.95 -34.62
CA PHE A 329 44.18 1.30 -33.60
C PHE A 329 45.35 0.33 -33.59
N THR A 330 45.06 -0.98 -33.69
CA THR A 330 46.09 -2.01 -33.76
C THR A 330 46.94 -1.84 -35.01
N THR A 331 46.33 -1.56 -36.16
CA THR A 331 47.02 -1.35 -37.43
C THR A 331 47.96 -0.13 -37.37
N ILE A 332 47.49 1.01 -36.85
CA ILE A 332 48.33 2.22 -36.69
C ILE A 332 49.51 1.93 -35.76
N LYS A 333 49.27 1.19 -34.67
CA LYS A 333 50.32 0.83 -33.73
C LYS A 333 51.38 -0.07 -34.36
N THR A 334 50.96 -1.10 -35.09
CA THR A 334 51.89 -1.99 -35.81
C THR A 334 52.71 -1.23 -36.84
N LYS A 335 52.10 -0.36 -37.66
CA LYS A 335 52.84 0.48 -38.61
C LYS A 335 53.88 1.38 -37.94
N ALA A 336 53.53 1.97 -36.79
CA ALA A 336 54.45 2.81 -36.05
C ALA A 336 55.61 2.03 -35.42
N ASP A 337 55.37 0.78 -34.98
CA ASP A 337 56.41 -0.12 -34.49
C ASP A 337 57.36 -0.54 -35.65
N GLU A 338 56.82 -0.88 -36.82
CA GLU A 338 57.59 -1.19 -38.03
C GLU A 338 58.45 -0.01 -38.51
N GLU A 339 57.88 1.20 -38.52
CA GLU A 339 58.61 2.44 -38.85
C GLU A 339 59.75 2.69 -37.84
N ASN A 340 59.51 2.44 -36.56
CA ASN A 340 60.52 2.57 -35.51
C ASN A 340 61.69 1.61 -35.70
N ASP A 341 61.40 0.36 -36.06
CA ASP A 341 62.41 -0.68 -36.30
C ASP A 341 63.23 -0.38 -37.58
N ALA A 342 62.58 0.13 -38.63
CA ALA A 342 63.27 0.61 -39.83
C ALA A 342 64.18 1.81 -39.51
N ASN A 343 63.65 2.80 -38.77
CA ASN A 343 64.41 3.97 -38.32
C ASN A 343 65.58 3.57 -37.42
N TYR A 344 65.40 2.57 -36.55
CA TYR A 344 66.45 2.04 -35.70
C TYR A 344 67.61 1.46 -36.52
N THR A 345 67.28 0.64 -37.52
CA THR A 345 68.28 0.03 -38.41
C THR A 345 69.09 1.09 -39.17
N LEU A 346 68.45 2.16 -39.63
CA LEU A 346 69.12 3.29 -40.30
C LEU A 346 70.00 4.07 -39.32
N ALA A 347 69.45 4.46 -38.16
CA ALA A 347 70.17 5.19 -37.14
C ALA A 347 71.38 4.42 -36.63
N GLN A 348 71.24 3.09 -36.46
CA GLN A 348 72.33 2.21 -36.07
C GLN A 348 73.47 2.26 -37.09
N LYS A 349 73.18 2.14 -38.39
CA LYS A 349 74.21 2.25 -39.45
C LYS A 349 74.91 3.60 -39.43
N THR A 350 74.17 4.70 -39.27
CA THR A 350 74.75 6.04 -39.17
C THR A 350 75.69 6.16 -37.98
N VAL A 351 75.29 5.64 -36.81
CA VAL A 351 76.12 5.61 -35.61
C VAL A 351 77.37 4.76 -35.82
N ASP A 352 77.24 3.56 -36.38
CA ASP A 352 78.37 2.66 -36.62
C ASP A 352 79.38 3.29 -37.62
N VAL A 353 78.90 3.93 -38.69
CA VAL A 353 79.75 4.66 -39.65
C VAL A 353 80.46 5.85 -38.99
N ALA A 354 79.76 6.60 -38.13
CA ALA A 354 80.35 7.73 -37.41
C ALA A 354 81.43 7.27 -36.43
N ILE A 355 81.21 6.15 -35.72
CA ILE A 355 82.19 5.54 -34.82
C ILE A 355 83.44 5.13 -35.60
N VAL A 356 83.29 4.38 -36.70
CA VAL A 356 84.42 3.97 -37.55
C VAL A 356 85.18 5.18 -38.08
N SER A 357 84.48 6.18 -38.63
CA SER A 357 85.09 7.38 -39.21
C SER A 357 85.83 8.22 -38.16
N SER A 358 85.29 8.33 -36.95
CA SER A 358 85.94 9.02 -35.84
C SER A 358 87.24 8.32 -35.40
N ASN A 359 87.26 6.99 -35.47
CA ASN A 359 88.41 6.17 -35.11
C ASN A 359 89.53 6.21 -36.15
N THR A 360 89.20 6.45 -37.42
CA THR A 360 90.16 6.57 -38.53
C THR A 360 90.65 8.00 -38.77
N SER A 361 89.99 9.01 -38.20
CA SER A 361 90.34 10.42 -38.43
C SER A 361 91.65 10.79 -37.73
N GLU A 362 92.55 11.44 -38.46
CA GLU A 362 93.83 11.94 -37.93
C GLU A 362 93.65 13.19 -37.04
N LEU A 363 92.56 13.94 -37.25
CA LEU A 363 92.27 15.19 -36.54
C LEU A 363 91.16 14.98 -35.49
N PHE A 364 91.50 15.07 -34.21
CA PHE A 364 90.55 14.91 -33.09
C PHE A 364 89.33 15.84 -33.18
N LYS A 365 89.51 17.06 -33.73
CA LYS A 365 88.43 18.02 -33.92
C LYS A 365 87.39 17.50 -34.92
N ASP A 366 87.84 16.88 -36.00
CA ASP A 366 86.98 16.36 -37.06
C ASP A 366 86.27 15.10 -36.57
N ALA A 367 86.99 14.19 -35.90
CA ALA A 367 86.40 13.03 -35.24
C ALA A 367 85.27 13.42 -34.28
N ARG A 368 85.49 14.43 -33.44
CA ARG A 368 84.50 14.94 -32.48
C ARG A 368 83.30 15.57 -33.19
N ALA A 369 83.55 16.31 -34.28
CA ALA A 369 82.48 16.90 -35.09
C ALA A 369 81.58 15.83 -35.72
N ILE A 370 82.17 14.74 -36.25
CA ILE A 370 81.44 13.59 -36.83
C ILE A 370 80.52 12.94 -35.78
N LEU A 371 81.05 12.63 -34.58
CA LEU A 371 80.25 12.03 -33.51
C LEU A 371 79.14 12.97 -33.03
N THR A 372 79.40 14.28 -32.99
CA THR A 372 78.40 15.30 -32.60
C THR A 372 77.28 15.39 -33.64
N ALA A 373 77.63 15.32 -34.94
CA ALA A 373 76.64 15.27 -36.02
C ALA A 373 75.74 14.05 -35.88
N ALA A 374 76.31 12.85 -35.76
CA ALA A 374 75.54 11.61 -35.56
C ALA A 374 74.65 11.65 -34.31
N GLN A 375 75.13 12.27 -33.22
CA GLN A 375 74.34 12.46 -32.00
C GLN A 375 73.12 13.36 -32.23
N ASN A 376 73.25 14.41 -33.05
CA ASN A 376 72.14 15.32 -33.35
C ASN A 376 71.13 14.66 -34.29
N ASP A 377 71.59 13.97 -35.33
CA ASP A 377 70.73 13.18 -36.22
C ASP A 377 69.89 12.17 -35.41
N LEU A 378 70.50 11.50 -34.43
CA LEU A 378 69.82 10.55 -33.56
C LEU A 378 68.73 11.19 -32.67
N LYS A 379 68.87 12.48 -32.31
CA LYS A 379 67.84 13.20 -31.52
C LYS A 379 66.59 13.44 -32.35
N GLU A 380 66.76 13.77 -33.63
CA GLU A 380 65.68 14.10 -34.56
C GLU A 380 64.89 12.84 -34.99
N ILE A 381 65.55 11.68 -35.10
CA ILE A 381 64.88 10.43 -35.46
C ILE A 381 63.96 9.95 -34.33
N ARG A 382 62.75 9.54 -34.71
CA ARG A 382 61.78 8.95 -33.79
C ARG A 382 62.12 7.47 -33.56
N LEU A 383 62.56 7.17 -32.35
CA LEU A 383 62.97 5.84 -31.93
C LEU A 383 62.37 5.50 -30.57
N ASN A 384 62.20 4.20 -30.32
CA ASN A 384 61.86 3.69 -29.01
C ASN A 384 62.93 4.05 -28.00
N ARG A 385 62.51 4.30 -26.76
CA ARG A 385 63.42 4.71 -25.67
C ARG A 385 64.59 3.74 -25.52
N LYS A 386 64.33 2.44 -25.57
CA LYS A 386 65.36 1.39 -25.50
C LYS A 386 66.40 1.52 -26.61
N HIS A 387 65.95 1.71 -27.85
CA HIS A 387 66.81 1.90 -29.02
C HIS A 387 67.63 3.20 -28.93
N LYS A 388 67.02 4.31 -28.47
CA LYS A 388 67.74 5.56 -28.20
C LYS A 388 68.84 5.36 -27.17
N ASP A 389 68.51 4.75 -26.04
CA ASP A 389 69.44 4.54 -24.93
C ASP A 389 70.64 3.67 -25.37
N GLU A 390 70.40 2.62 -26.16
CA GLU A 390 71.47 1.80 -26.74
C GLU A 390 72.41 2.60 -27.65
N LEU A 391 71.85 3.34 -28.63
CA LEU A 391 72.64 4.08 -29.61
C LEU A 391 73.40 5.26 -28.98
N PHE A 392 72.78 5.98 -28.03
CA PHE A 392 73.49 6.99 -27.23
C PHE A 392 74.57 6.37 -26.34
N GLY A 393 74.35 5.15 -25.84
CA GLY A 393 75.38 4.38 -25.14
C GLY A 393 76.62 4.14 -26.01
N LYS A 394 76.42 3.65 -27.25
CA LYS A 394 77.51 3.43 -28.22
C LYS A 394 78.28 4.72 -28.53
N LEU A 395 77.57 5.82 -28.79
CA LEU A 395 78.19 7.13 -29.03
C LEU A 395 78.98 7.63 -27.81
N ARG A 396 78.46 7.46 -26.59
CA ARG A 396 79.18 7.85 -25.37
C ARG A 396 80.50 7.11 -25.24
N THR A 397 80.50 5.79 -25.42
CA THR A 397 81.73 4.98 -25.42
C THR A 397 82.73 5.47 -26.47
N ALA A 398 82.26 5.79 -27.68
CA ALA A 398 83.14 6.31 -28.73
C ALA A 398 83.73 7.70 -28.39
N PHE A 399 82.97 8.59 -27.75
CA PHE A 399 83.50 9.85 -27.23
C PHE A 399 84.57 9.63 -26.14
N ASP A 400 84.34 8.68 -25.24
CA ASP A 400 85.30 8.34 -24.17
C ASP A 400 86.61 7.78 -24.75
N GLU A 401 86.52 6.91 -25.75
CA GLU A 401 87.67 6.39 -26.49
C GLU A 401 88.44 7.49 -27.23
N LEU A 402 87.73 8.43 -27.88
CA LEU A 402 88.34 9.55 -28.57
C LEU A 402 89.09 10.48 -27.59
N ASN A 403 88.48 10.79 -26.44
CA ASN A 403 89.11 11.60 -25.39
C ASN A 403 90.37 10.91 -24.86
N LYS A 404 90.32 9.59 -24.65
CA LYS A 404 91.47 8.80 -24.22
C LYS A 404 92.62 8.85 -25.23
N LYS A 405 92.33 8.64 -26.53
CA LYS A 405 93.33 8.77 -27.61
C LYS A 405 93.95 10.17 -27.67
N GLN A 406 93.13 11.19 -27.46
CA GLN A 406 93.58 12.59 -27.45
C GLN A 406 94.53 12.87 -26.27
N ASP A 407 94.20 12.39 -25.07
CA ASP A 407 95.04 12.52 -23.88
C ASP A 407 96.37 11.75 -24.02
N GLU A 408 96.33 10.54 -24.58
CA GLU A 408 97.51 9.73 -24.90
C GLU A 408 98.42 10.47 -25.89
N TYR A 409 97.86 11.02 -26.97
CA TYR A 409 98.61 11.81 -27.96
C TYR A 409 99.29 13.03 -27.34
N PHE A 410 98.57 13.80 -26.52
CA PHE A 410 99.15 14.98 -25.85
C PHE A 410 100.24 14.59 -24.86
N THR A 411 100.05 13.49 -24.13
CA THR A 411 101.06 12.97 -23.20
C THR A 411 102.33 12.55 -23.93
N GLN A 412 102.19 11.83 -25.04
CA GLN A 412 103.31 11.40 -25.89
C GLN A 412 104.05 12.60 -26.51
N ARG A 413 103.32 13.54 -27.10
CA ARG A 413 103.91 14.75 -27.70
C ARG A 413 104.63 15.63 -26.66
N LYS A 414 104.11 15.70 -25.43
CA LYS A 414 104.78 16.40 -24.32
C LYS A 414 106.08 15.70 -23.94
N LYS A 415 106.09 14.36 -23.90
CA LYS A 415 107.28 13.55 -23.64
C LYS A 415 108.35 13.78 -24.72
N GLU A 416 107.97 13.69 -25.99
CA GLU A 416 108.87 13.94 -27.14
C GLU A 416 109.44 15.35 -27.14
N ASN A 417 108.61 16.37 -26.88
CA ASN A 417 109.07 17.76 -26.76
C ASN A 417 110.06 17.93 -25.60
N ASN A 418 109.82 17.29 -24.45
CA ASN A 418 110.72 17.34 -23.31
C ASN A 418 112.06 16.65 -23.63
N GLU A 419 112.02 15.48 -24.27
CA GLU A 419 113.21 14.74 -24.70
C GLU A 419 114.02 15.56 -25.74
N HIS A 420 113.34 16.16 -26.72
CA HIS A 420 113.97 17.04 -27.70
C HIS A 420 114.63 18.26 -27.05
N LEU A 421 113.96 18.90 -26.10
CA LEU A 421 114.51 20.01 -25.33
C LEU A 421 115.74 19.59 -24.52
N GLN A 422 115.69 18.42 -23.86
CA GLN A 422 116.84 17.88 -23.14
C GLN A 422 118.03 17.62 -24.07
N ASN A 423 117.78 17.06 -25.27
CA ASN A 423 118.81 16.84 -26.27
C ASN A 423 119.44 18.15 -26.76
N LEU A 424 118.63 19.19 -27.02
CA LEU A 424 119.13 20.53 -27.39
C LEU A 424 119.96 21.18 -26.27
N LEU A 425 119.55 21.00 -25.01
CA LEU A 425 120.32 21.49 -23.87
C LEU A 425 121.65 20.74 -23.70
N GLN A 426 121.69 19.46 -24.08
CA GLN A 426 122.90 18.66 -24.04
C GLN A 426 123.88 19.08 -25.15
N THR A 427 123.40 19.29 -26.38
CA THR A 427 124.24 19.75 -27.50
C THR A 427 124.81 21.15 -27.28
N LEU A 428 124.13 22.01 -26.52
CA LEU A 428 124.65 23.33 -26.13
C LEU A 428 125.71 23.28 -25.00
N LYS A 429 125.89 22.14 -24.32
CA LYS A 429 126.85 21.97 -23.22
C LYS A 429 128.16 21.31 -23.64
N GLU A 430 128.24 20.77 -24.85
CA GLU A 430 129.49 20.25 -25.42
C GLU A 430 130.22 21.41 -26.12
N PRO A 431 131.32 21.94 -25.53
CA PRO A 431 132.04 23.12 -26.04
C PRO A 431 132.86 22.85 -27.31
#